data_AF-A0A7K5HIA9-F1
#
_entry.id   AF-A0A7K5HIA9-F1
#
_cell.length_a   1.000
_cell.length_b   1.000
_cell.length_c   1.000
_cell.angle_alpha   90.00
_cell.angle_beta   90.00
_cell.angle_gamma   90.00
#
_symmetry.space_group_name_H-M   'P 1'
#
loop_
_entity.id
_entity.type
_entity.pdbx_description
1 polymer ?
#
loop_
_entity_poly.entity_id
_entity_poly.type
_entity_poly.pdbx_seq_one_letter_code
_entity_poly.pdbx_strand_id
1 'polypeptide(L)'
;RGSAWVDLVTSTSTHITDTKIHLLPTGVFGPLEQGYSALLLGHSSATLQGLFVLPGVIDSNHTREIQIVVRTSAPPCFITKGSRIAQLIYFKAFVPQANQQDRGTGGFGSTGQPLIAWTQTIMGSRPMLTCMLINPTGQCVNLTAILDTGADISIIS
;
A
#
# COMPACT_ATOMS: atom_id res chain seq x y z
N ARG A 1 -26.83 7.03 23.02
CA ARG A 1 -25.85 7.45 21.98
C ARG A 1 -24.85 6.31 21.85
N GLY A 2 -24.92 5.52 20.78
CA GLY A 2 -23.94 4.49 20.48
C GLY A 2 -23.48 4.73 19.04
N SER A 3 -22.20 5.03 18.86
CA SER A 3 -21.62 5.10 17.52
C SER A 3 -21.50 3.67 17.00
N ALA A 4 -21.80 3.43 15.72
CA ALA A 4 -21.62 2.12 15.10
C ALA A 4 -20.14 1.80 14.79
N TRP A 5 -19.23 2.72 15.13
CA TRP A 5 -17.81 2.67 14.79
C TRP A 5 -16.92 3.10 15.94
N VAL A 6 -15.65 2.71 15.86
CA VAL A 6 -14.58 3.12 16.76
C VAL A 6 -13.53 3.89 15.97
N ASP A 7 -13.16 5.08 16.44
CA ASP A 7 -12.14 5.90 15.79
C ASP A 7 -10.73 5.30 15.95
N LEU A 8 -9.93 5.38 14.89
CA LEU A 8 -8.51 5.09 14.91
C LEU A 8 -7.71 6.38 14.79
N VAL A 9 -6.67 6.46 15.62
CA VAL A 9 -5.74 7.57 15.68
C VAL A 9 -4.37 7.15 15.17
N THR A 10 -3.61 8.08 14.61
CA THR A 10 -2.19 7.86 14.28
C THR A 10 -1.35 7.79 15.56
N SER A 11 -0.41 6.84 15.66
CA SER A 11 0.50 6.74 16.82
C SER A 11 1.77 7.59 16.66
N THR A 12 2.07 8.03 15.44
CA THR A 12 3.22 8.87 15.09
C THR A 12 2.81 10.06 14.22
N SER A 13 3.65 11.10 14.19
CA SER A 13 3.53 12.18 13.22
C SER A 13 4.24 11.77 11.93
N THR A 14 3.61 12.01 10.78
CA THR A 14 4.12 11.55 9.48
C THR A 14 4.07 12.68 8.45
N HIS A 15 5.12 12.79 7.65
CA HIS A 15 5.21 13.70 6.52
C HIS A 15 5.16 12.90 5.21
N ILE A 16 4.10 13.09 4.42
CA ILE A 16 3.88 12.43 3.14
C ILE A 16 4.29 13.40 2.02
N THR A 17 5.30 13.03 1.24
CA THR A 17 5.90 13.88 0.19
C THR A 17 5.56 13.45 -1.23
N ASP A 18 4.84 12.35 -1.40
CA ASP A 18 4.46 11.82 -2.71
C ASP A 18 3.00 11.37 -2.74
N THR A 19 2.55 10.89 -3.89
CA THR A 19 1.19 10.39 -4.11
C THR A 19 1.06 8.86 -3.93
N LYS A 20 2.12 8.21 -3.43
CA LYS A 20 2.15 6.76 -3.21
C LYS A 20 1.29 6.40 -1.99
N ILE A 21 1.16 5.09 -1.77
CA ILE A 21 0.48 4.53 -0.63
C ILE A 21 1.43 4.54 0.57
N HIS A 22 0.93 4.96 1.73
CA HIS A 22 1.65 4.98 3.00
C HIS A 22 0.87 4.20 4.05
N LEU A 23 1.58 3.50 4.92
CA LEU A 23 1.01 2.80 6.08
C LEU A 23 1.28 3.62 7.33
N LEU A 24 0.22 4.04 8.02
CA LEU A 24 0.32 4.80 9.26
C LEU A 24 0.01 3.90 10.45
N PRO A 25 0.93 3.81 11.44
CA PRO A 25 0.68 3.02 12.64
C PRO A 25 -0.39 3.67 13.52
N THR A 26 -1.12 2.84 14.26
CA THR A 26 -2.18 3.29 15.20
C THR A 26 -1.87 2.98 16.65
N GLY A 27 -0.94 2.05 16.91
CA GLY A 27 -0.71 1.44 18.21
C GLY A 27 -1.83 0.51 18.67
N VAL A 28 -2.84 0.25 17.83
CA VAL A 28 -3.96 -0.65 18.12
C VAL A 28 -3.68 -2.00 17.49
N PHE A 29 -3.80 -3.06 18.30
CA PHE A 29 -3.58 -4.44 17.90
C PHE A 29 -4.86 -5.23 18.07
N GLY A 30 -5.09 -6.22 17.21
CA GLY A 30 -6.12 -7.22 17.48
C GLY A 30 -5.61 -8.30 18.47
N PRO A 31 -6.31 -9.44 18.58
CA PRO A 31 -7.47 -9.84 17.77
C PRO A 31 -8.72 -9.00 18.07
N LEU A 32 -9.68 -9.04 17.13
CA LEU A 32 -11.01 -8.50 17.39
C LEU A 32 -11.82 -9.52 18.20
N GLU A 33 -13.01 -9.12 18.65
CA GLU A 33 -13.94 -10.03 19.31
C GLU A 33 -14.27 -11.23 18.39
N GLN A 34 -14.32 -12.42 18.98
CA GLN A 34 -14.54 -13.66 18.23
C GLN A 34 -15.86 -13.61 17.45
N GLY A 35 -15.80 -13.93 16.16
CA GLY A 35 -16.96 -13.87 15.26
C GLY A 35 -17.23 -12.50 14.64
N TYR A 36 -16.44 -11.48 14.99
CA TYR A 36 -16.50 -10.15 14.39
C TYR A 36 -15.27 -9.85 13.55
N SER A 37 -15.50 -9.32 12.36
CA SER A 37 -14.49 -8.63 11.57
C SER A 37 -14.80 -7.13 11.58
N ALA A 38 -13.86 -6.31 11.16
CA ALA A 38 -14.05 -4.87 11.06
C ALA A 38 -13.69 -4.34 9.68
N LEU A 39 -14.43 -3.33 9.22
CA LEU A 39 -14.11 -2.56 8.03
C LEU A 39 -13.40 -1.27 8.46
N LEU A 40 -12.16 -1.11 8.03
CA LEU A 40 -11.40 0.13 8.14
C LEU A 40 -11.87 1.11 7.06
N LEU A 41 -12.36 2.28 7.46
CA LEU A 41 -12.76 3.37 6.57
C LEU A 41 -12.14 4.70 6.99
N GLY A 42 -11.97 5.61 6.04
CA GLY A 42 -11.57 6.98 6.32
C GLY A 42 -12.69 7.82 6.92
N HIS A 43 -12.30 8.85 7.67
CA HIS A 43 -13.21 9.95 8.02
C HIS A 43 -13.41 10.85 6.80
N SER A 44 -14.65 11.34 6.61
CA SER A 44 -14.95 12.31 5.55
C SER A 44 -14.15 13.60 5.72
N SER A 45 -13.85 14.01 6.95
CA SER A 45 -13.01 15.17 7.26
C SER A 45 -11.58 15.03 6.72
N ALA A 46 -10.99 13.83 6.79
CA ALA A 46 -9.68 13.55 6.21
C ALA A 46 -9.74 13.60 4.68
N THR A 47 -10.78 13.00 4.08
CA THR A 47 -11.00 13.02 2.63
C THR A 47 -11.14 14.45 2.09
N LEU A 48 -11.87 15.32 2.80
CA LEU A 48 -12.03 16.73 2.43
C LEU A 48 -10.71 17.52 2.47
N GLN A 49 -9.72 17.06 3.24
CA GLN A 49 -8.36 17.62 3.28
C GLN A 49 -7.43 16.98 2.23
N GLY A 50 -7.93 16.13 1.34
CA GLY A 50 -7.13 15.47 0.31
C GLY A 50 -6.33 14.26 0.80
N LEU A 51 -6.65 13.73 1.99
CA LEU A 51 -6.10 12.48 2.51
C LEU A 51 -7.13 11.36 2.39
N PHE A 52 -6.86 10.39 1.53
CA PHE A 52 -7.73 9.25 1.31
C PHE A 52 -7.22 8.06 2.10
N VAL A 53 -8.06 7.53 2.98
CA VAL A 53 -7.84 6.22 3.60
C VAL A 53 -8.37 5.16 2.64
N LEU A 54 -7.53 4.20 2.28
CA LEU A 54 -7.94 3.06 1.47
C LEU A 54 -8.68 2.06 2.36
N PRO A 55 -9.89 1.61 1.97
CA PRO A 55 -10.64 0.64 2.76
C PRO A 55 -9.88 -0.67 2.96
N GLY A 56 -10.05 -1.28 4.14
CA GLY A 56 -9.43 -2.57 4.46
C GLY A 56 -10.34 -3.42 5.35
N VAL A 57 -10.23 -4.74 5.23
CA VAL A 57 -10.92 -5.68 6.11
C VAL A 57 -9.92 -6.18 7.16
N ILE A 58 -10.30 -6.05 8.43
CA ILE A 58 -9.57 -6.59 9.57
C ILE A 58 -10.29 -7.85 10.03
N ASP A 59 -9.63 -8.98 9.87
CA ASP A 59 -10.16 -10.28 10.27
C ASP A 59 -10.16 -10.45 11.79
N SER A 60 -11.09 -11.27 12.32
CA SER A 60 -11.20 -11.54 13.76
C SER A 60 -9.89 -12.05 14.38
N ASN A 61 -9.14 -12.88 13.64
CA ASN A 61 -7.87 -13.46 14.06
C ASN A 61 -6.64 -12.59 13.71
N HIS A 62 -6.83 -11.34 13.28
CA HIS A 62 -5.72 -10.44 13.00
C HIS A 62 -5.04 -10.01 14.30
N THR A 63 -3.87 -10.57 14.60
CA THR A 63 -3.11 -10.27 15.84
C THR A 63 -2.13 -9.11 15.71
N ARG A 64 -1.98 -8.55 14.52
CA ARG A 64 -1.02 -7.49 14.23
C ARG A 64 -1.60 -6.12 14.51
N GLU A 65 -0.72 -5.12 14.41
CA GLU A 65 -1.11 -3.73 14.46
C GLU A 65 -2.04 -3.41 13.28
N ILE A 66 -3.18 -2.82 13.58
CA ILE A 66 -4.10 -2.28 12.58
C ILE A 66 -3.48 -0.98 12.06
N GLN A 67 -2.99 -0.99 10.83
CA GLN A 67 -2.42 0.19 10.20
C GLN A 67 -3.44 0.90 9.31
N ILE A 68 -3.36 2.22 9.25
CA ILE A 68 -4.20 3.03 8.36
C ILE A 68 -3.47 3.17 7.03
N VAL A 69 -4.04 2.60 5.98
CA VAL A 69 -3.50 2.72 4.62
C VAL A 69 -3.99 4.03 4.03
N VAL A 70 -3.08 4.92 3.65
CA VAL A 70 -3.44 6.24 3.13
C VAL A 70 -2.74 6.56 1.81
N ARG A 71 -3.35 7.44 1.03
CA ARG A 71 -2.69 8.20 -0.04
C ARG A 71 -3.17 9.64 -0.01
N THR A 72 -2.35 10.57 -0.48
CA THR A 72 -2.78 11.94 -0.72
C THR A 72 -2.69 12.27 -2.21
N SER A 73 -3.60 13.11 -2.69
CA SER A 73 -3.52 13.68 -4.05
C SER A 73 -2.74 14.99 -4.10
N ALA A 74 -2.39 15.57 -2.95
CA ALA A 74 -1.77 16.90 -2.86
C ALA A 74 -0.61 16.93 -1.84
N PRO A 75 0.51 16.24 -2.12
CA PRO A 75 1.72 16.37 -1.28
C PRO A 75 2.36 17.77 -1.43
N PRO A 76 3.11 18.27 -0.42
CA PRO A 76 3.37 17.62 0.86
C PRO A 76 2.19 17.72 1.85
N CYS A 77 1.97 16.66 2.62
CA CYS A 77 0.95 16.59 3.67
C CYS A 77 1.60 16.18 5.00
N PHE A 78 1.28 16.89 6.08
CA PHE A 78 1.73 16.54 7.43
C PHE A 78 0.55 16.07 8.27
N ILE A 79 0.68 14.89 8.87
CA ILE A 79 -0.32 14.29 9.74
C ILE A 79 0.26 14.22 11.14
N THR A 80 -0.35 14.91 12.09
CA THR A 80 0.10 14.94 13.48
C THR A 80 -0.24 13.62 14.18
N LYS A 81 0.62 13.17 15.11
CA LYS A 81 0.29 12.10 16.06
C LYS A 81 -1.06 12.37 16.76
N GLY A 82 -1.87 11.34 16.91
CA GLY A 82 -3.18 11.40 17.56
C GLY A 82 -4.31 11.86 16.65
N SER A 83 -4.04 12.04 15.35
CA SER A 83 -5.07 12.47 14.39
C SER A 83 -6.09 11.36 14.16
N ARG A 84 -7.36 11.65 14.40
CA ARG A 84 -8.50 10.76 14.09
C ARG A 84 -8.84 10.86 12.61
N ILE A 85 -8.25 9.98 11.81
CA ILE A 85 -8.40 10.00 10.33
C ILE A 85 -9.12 8.78 9.78
N ALA A 86 -9.30 7.73 10.59
CA ALA A 86 -9.96 6.49 10.21
C ALA A 86 -10.88 5.98 11.32
N GLN A 87 -11.73 5.01 10.96
CA GLN A 87 -12.70 4.39 11.84
C GLN A 87 -12.86 2.91 11.49
N LEU A 88 -13.18 2.09 12.49
CA LEU A 88 -13.53 0.68 12.35
C LEU A 88 -15.03 0.50 12.50
N ILE A 89 -15.66 -0.13 11.52
CA ILE A 89 -17.07 -0.56 11.58
C ILE A 89 -17.09 -2.07 11.79
N TYR A 90 -17.58 -2.51 12.95
CA TYR A 90 -17.68 -3.94 13.28
C TYR A 90 -18.86 -4.59 12.55
N PHE A 91 -18.64 -5.79 12.06
CA PHE A 91 -19.69 -6.62 11.48
C PHE A 91 -19.48 -8.08 11.84
N LYS A 92 -20.58 -8.83 11.94
CA LYS A 92 -20.53 -10.27 12.19
C LYS A 92 -20.08 -10.98 10.91
N ALA A 93 -18.96 -11.70 10.98
CA ALA A 93 -18.47 -12.46 9.85
C ALA A 93 -19.28 -13.76 9.72
N PHE A 94 -19.96 -13.96 8.59
CA PHE A 94 -20.73 -15.18 8.30
C PHE A 94 -19.92 -16.21 7.49
N VAL A 95 -18.60 -16.08 7.47
CA VAL A 95 -17.74 -17.01 6.75
C VAL A 95 -17.55 -18.27 7.61
N PRO A 96 -17.88 -19.48 7.12
CA PRO A 96 -17.61 -20.71 7.85
C PRO A 96 -16.10 -20.80 8.14
N GLN A 97 -15.73 -21.26 9.34
CA GLN A 97 -14.33 -21.37 9.73
C GLN A 97 -13.57 -22.21 8.70
N ALA A 98 -12.78 -21.56 7.84
CA ALA A 98 -11.74 -22.25 7.09
C ALA A 98 -10.70 -22.72 8.10
N ASN A 99 -10.25 -23.98 7.97
CA ASN A 99 -9.28 -24.60 8.87
C ASN A 99 -8.15 -23.63 9.21
N GLN A 100 -7.87 -23.49 10.51
CA GLN A 100 -6.82 -22.63 11.05
C GLN A 100 -5.47 -23.03 10.45
N GLN A 101 -5.06 -22.39 9.36
CA GLN A 101 -3.66 -22.24 9.03
C GLN A 101 -3.18 -20.97 9.70
N ASP A 102 -2.14 -21.09 10.53
CA ASP A 102 -1.46 -19.95 11.13
C ASP A 102 -1.06 -18.98 10.02
N ARG A 103 -1.75 -17.84 9.96
CA ARG A 103 -1.26 -16.69 9.21
C ARG A 103 0.04 -16.30 9.91
N GLY A 104 1.16 -16.58 9.26
CA GLY A 104 2.49 -16.22 9.75
C GLY A 104 2.67 -14.72 9.96
N THR A 105 3.91 -14.27 10.08
CA THR A 105 4.25 -12.89 10.43
C THR A 105 4.07 -11.87 9.28
N GLY A 106 3.02 -11.94 8.48
CA GLY A 106 2.69 -10.95 7.43
C GLY A 106 1.41 -10.16 7.71
N GLY A 107 1.38 -8.87 7.39
CA GLY A 107 0.18 -8.01 7.36
C GLY A 107 0.07 -7.30 6.01
N PHE A 108 -1.13 -6.81 5.64
CA PHE A 108 -1.40 -6.12 4.36
C PHE A 108 -0.71 -6.75 3.13
N GLY A 109 -1.22 -7.90 2.67
CA GLY A 109 -0.64 -8.69 1.58
C GLY A 109 -0.21 -10.12 1.96
N SER A 110 -0.56 -10.60 3.16
CA SER A 110 -0.21 -11.94 3.66
C SER A 110 -1.02 -13.09 3.06
N THR A 111 -2.10 -12.79 2.34
CA THR A 111 -2.94 -13.75 1.61
C THR A 111 -2.39 -14.10 0.22
N GLY A 112 -1.14 -13.72 -0.06
CA GLY A 112 -0.50 -13.79 -1.37
C GLY A 112 -0.23 -12.39 -1.91
N GLN A 113 0.93 -12.18 -2.52
CA GLN A 113 1.17 -10.97 -3.30
C GLN A 113 0.42 -11.13 -4.63
N PRO A 114 -0.61 -10.32 -4.91
CA PRO A 114 -1.18 -10.31 -6.25
C PRO A 114 -0.07 -9.95 -7.24
N LEU A 115 0.05 -10.71 -8.33
CA LEU A 115 0.97 -10.37 -9.40
C LEU A 115 0.44 -9.12 -10.12
N ILE A 116 0.82 -7.95 -9.62
CA ILE A 116 0.48 -6.65 -10.22
C ILE A 116 1.72 -6.18 -11.00
N ALA A 117 1.72 -6.39 -12.31
CA ALA A 117 2.73 -5.87 -13.20
C ALA A 117 2.24 -4.56 -13.83
N TRP A 118 2.89 -3.43 -13.48
CA TRP A 118 2.62 -2.16 -14.14
C TRP A 118 3.23 -2.19 -15.54
N THR A 119 2.39 -2.01 -16.56
CA THR A 119 2.86 -1.91 -17.95
C THR A 119 3.28 -0.46 -18.21
N GLN A 120 4.47 -0.29 -18.78
CA GLN A 120 4.86 1.00 -19.31
C GLN A 120 4.43 1.05 -20.78
N THR A 121 3.56 1.98 -21.13
CA THR A 121 3.29 2.28 -22.54
C THR A 121 4.58 2.82 -23.16
N ILE A 122 5.26 1.99 -23.95
CA ILE A 122 6.40 2.42 -24.77
C ILE A 122 5.81 3.25 -25.91
N MET A 123 5.59 4.54 -25.69
CA MET A 123 5.17 5.46 -26.74
C MET A 123 6.32 5.63 -27.74
N GLY A 124 6.26 4.95 -28.89
CA GLY A 124 7.01 5.22 -30.14
C GLY A 124 8.54 5.12 -30.11
N SER A 125 9.20 5.54 -29.04
CA SER A 125 10.64 5.53 -28.84
C SER A 125 11.03 4.42 -27.87
N ARG A 126 11.77 3.43 -28.38
CA ARG A 126 12.43 2.42 -27.55
C ARG A 126 13.42 3.14 -26.62
N PRO A 127 13.49 2.81 -25.31
CA PRO A 127 14.50 3.40 -24.43
C PRO A 127 15.88 2.97 -24.92
N MET A 128 16.61 3.91 -25.53
CA MET A 128 17.95 3.71 -26.08
C MET A 128 18.98 4.25 -25.09
N LEU A 129 19.96 3.42 -24.70
CA LEU A 129 21.14 3.88 -23.99
C LEU A 129 22.30 3.98 -24.99
N THR A 130 22.98 5.13 -25.02
CA THR A 130 24.27 5.23 -25.72
C THR A 130 25.38 5.17 -24.70
N CYS A 131 26.25 4.16 -24.84
CA CYS A 131 27.43 3.97 -24.01
C CYS A 131 28.68 4.13 -24.86
N MET A 132 29.71 4.75 -24.28
CA MET A 132 31.03 4.84 -24.89
C MET A 132 31.92 3.74 -24.32
N LEU A 133 32.28 2.77 -25.14
CA LEU A 133 33.29 1.77 -24.80
C LEU A 133 34.67 2.32 -25.15
N ILE A 134 35.61 2.23 -24.21
CA ILE A 134 37.00 2.59 -24.45
C ILE A 134 37.81 1.30 -24.36
N ASN A 135 38.50 0.93 -25.43
CA ASN A 135 39.36 -0.25 -25.41
C ASN A 135 40.70 0.06 -24.69
N PRO A 136 41.50 -0.96 -24.33
CA PRO A 136 42.77 -0.77 -23.63
C PRO A 136 43.82 0.04 -24.41
N THR A 137 43.65 0.17 -25.73
CA THR A 137 44.52 1.01 -26.58
C THR A 137 44.02 2.46 -26.70
N GLY A 138 42.96 2.83 -25.97
CA GLY A 138 42.42 4.19 -25.89
C GLY A 138 41.45 4.58 -26.99
N GLN A 139 41.04 3.65 -27.86
CA GLN A 139 40.02 3.90 -28.88
C GLN A 139 38.63 3.84 -28.28
N CYS A 140 37.82 4.87 -28.55
CA CYS A 140 36.44 4.97 -28.11
C CYS A 140 35.47 4.52 -29.21
N VAL A 141 34.47 3.72 -28.84
CA VAL A 141 33.35 3.30 -29.69
C VAL A 141 32.05 3.63 -28.98
N ASN A 142 31.17 4.38 -29.65
CA ASN A 142 29.83 4.64 -29.15
C ASN A 142 28.89 3.53 -29.60
N LEU A 143 28.23 2.88 -28.64
CA LEU A 143 27.21 1.87 -28.87
C LEU A 143 25.87 2.37 -28.37
N THR A 144 24.87 2.39 -29.25
CA THR A 144 23.48 2.67 -28.89
C THR A 144 22.69 1.37 -28.90
N ALA A 145 22.09 1.01 -27.77
CA ALA A 145 21.35 -0.25 -27.60
C ALA A 145 20.05 -0.03 -26.83
N ILE A 146 19.12 -1.01 -26.92
CA ILE A 146 17.90 -1.01 -26.11
C ILE A 146 18.30 -1.19 -24.65
N LEU A 147 17.78 -0.34 -23.77
CA LEU A 147 17.85 -0.52 -22.34
C LEU A 147 16.87 -1.63 -21.96
N ASP A 148 17.37 -2.86 -21.93
CA ASP A 148 16.65 -4.00 -21.40
C ASP A 148 16.73 -3.98 -19.86
N THR A 149 15.59 -3.88 -19.21
CA THR A 149 15.50 -3.92 -17.74
C THR A 149 15.42 -5.35 -17.19
N GLY A 150 15.50 -6.38 -18.05
CA GLY A 150 15.37 -7.79 -17.67
C GLY A 150 13.93 -8.18 -17.32
N ALA A 151 12.94 -7.49 -17.89
CA ALA A 151 11.53 -7.82 -17.68
C ALA A 151 11.07 -8.86 -18.71
N ASP A 152 11.01 -10.14 -18.32
CA ASP A 152 10.56 -11.27 -19.15
C ASP A 152 9.02 -11.33 -19.35
N ILE A 153 8.37 -10.20 -19.64
CA ILE A 153 6.94 -10.21 -19.97
C ILE A 153 6.69 -9.36 -21.20
N SER A 154 6.55 -10.04 -22.34
CA SER A 154 5.98 -9.47 -23.56
C SER A 154 4.48 -9.75 -23.57
N ILE A 155 3.65 -8.74 -23.34
CA ILE A 155 2.21 -8.81 -23.65
C ILE A 155 2.07 -8.32 -25.08
N ILE A 156 1.87 -9.24 -26.02
CA ILE A 156 1.51 -8.92 -27.40
C ILE A 156 -0.02 -8.84 -27.43
N SER A 157 -0.54 -7.67 -27.79
CA SER A 157 -1.95 -7.48 -28.15
C SER A 157 -2.23 -7.99 -29.55
#